data_AF-A0AAD5E9K4-F1
#
_entry.id   AF-A0AAD5E9K4-F1
#
_cell.length_a   1.000
_cell.length_b   1.000
_cell.length_c   1.000
_cell.angle_alpha   90.00
_cell.angle_beta   90.00
_cell.angle_gamma   90.00
#
_symmetry.space_group_name_H-M   'P 1'
#
loop_
_entity.id
_entity.type
_entity.pdbx_description
1 polymer ?
#
loop_
_entity_poly.entity_id
_entity_poly.type
_entity_poly.pdbx_seq_one_letter_code
_entity_poly.pdbx_strand_id
1 'polypeptide(L)'
;MTFWFITLLLIPDLVWGWCLPLAGSTACPAFAQYYAGMSKPAFDWLQPVWNITAFDDAVHNYVQTTFWDQFNCTTKPYYARYTMSVICQLIVNENDDSEKCNAMYQVSPPSLCQNTCNQQVQAVKTLVQSQCQSTMPSTTLSNYIDTYSQQCLVDPALNATASCMLGMVNEPDYCGFPSQGDGCTYCQSSAANGDLCCSKIACDGGDHGLSKGAIAGIVIAIVLCLLLLVAAVFYYRRSKSVQQTHYQSADDRTETACVGEKLSTAPSFLSRTDYQTHDTITPAALRDTDSVGLISKLENEFHTVIHQYYPSQPDELSLKKNDIIVSTVAFDDGWGVGVNITTGQKGAFPLICVTPASREVLDWY
;
A
#
# COMPACT_ATOMS: atom_id res chain seq x y z
N MET A 1 -38.51 57.06 14.76
CA MET A 1 -38.49 55.58 14.91
C MET A 1 -38.12 55.01 13.55
N THR A 2 -36.83 54.75 13.34
CA THR A 2 -36.29 54.20 12.09
C THR A 2 -36.52 52.70 12.06
N PHE A 3 -37.45 52.26 11.20
CA PHE A 3 -37.68 50.85 10.90
C PHE A 3 -36.50 50.32 10.08
N TRP A 4 -35.74 49.41 10.67
CA TRP A 4 -34.74 48.63 9.95
C TRP A 4 -35.46 47.54 9.16
N PHE A 5 -35.57 47.73 7.84
CA PHE A 5 -35.86 46.64 6.91
C PHE A 5 -34.64 45.72 6.89
N ILE A 6 -34.75 44.56 7.54
CA ILE A 6 -33.83 43.45 7.31
C ILE A 6 -34.20 42.89 5.94
N THR A 7 -33.47 43.33 4.92
CA THR A 7 -33.43 42.65 3.63
C THR A 7 -32.91 41.24 3.89
N LEU A 8 -33.82 40.27 3.90
CA LEU A 8 -33.48 38.86 3.79
C LEU A 8 -32.78 38.71 2.43
N LEU A 9 -31.45 38.76 2.43
CA LEU A 9 -30.66 38.28 1.31
C LEU A 9 -31.05 36.82 1.14
N LEU A 10 -31.77 36.51 0.06
CA LEU A 10 -31.87 35.18 -0.49
C LEU A 10 -30.43 34.72 -0.73
N ILE A 11 -29.89 33.98 0.23
CA ILE A 11 -28.70 33.17 0.02
C ILE A 11 -29.17 32.14 -1.02
N PRO A 12 -28.68 32.19 -2.28
CA PRO A 12 -28.98 31.11 -3.21
C PRO A 12 -28.50 29.82 -2.53
N ASP A 13 -29.40 28.84 -2.43
CA ASP A 13 -29.25 27.55 -1.77
C ASP A 13 -27.78 27.15 -1.56
N LEU A 14 -27.23 27.51 -0.39
CA LEU A 14 -25.92 27.07 0.06
C LEU A 14 -26.05 25.62 0.57
N VAL A 15 -26.54 24.71 -0.27
CA VAL A 15 -26.35 23.28 -0.07
C VAL A 15 -24.93 22.99 -0.56
N TRP A 16 -23.94 23.41 0.22
CA TRP A 16 -22.61 22.83 0.03
C TRP A 16 -22.76 21.35 0.35
N GLY A 17 -22.49 20.52 -0.64
CA GLY A 17 -22.13 19.15 -0.38
C GLY A 17 -21.11 19.07 0.71
N TRP A 18 -21.41 18.28 1.73
CA TRP A 18 -20.42 17.97 2.74
C TRP A 18 -19.38 17.02 2.11
N CYS A 19 -18.11 17.35 2.34
CA CYS A 19 -16.97 16.56 1.92
C CYS A 19 -16.47 15.75 3.11
N LEU A 20 -16.73 14.45 3.11
CA LEU A 20 -16.24 13.54 4.14
C LEU A 20 -14.76 13.23 3.87
N PRO A 21 -13.81 13.60 4.76
CA PRO A 21 -12.43 13.11 4.65
C PRO A 21 -12.38 11.61 4.91
N LEU A 22 -11.68 10.87 4.05
CA LEU A 22 -11.50 9.42 4.19
C LEU A 22 -10.30 9.04 5.08
N ALA A 23 -9.65 10.02 5.69
CA ALA A 23 -8.56 9.79 6.64
C ALA A 23 -9.03 8.90 7.80
N GLY A 24 -8.39 7.73 7.93
CA GLY A 24 -8.73 6.74 8.97
C GLY A 24 -9.86 5.78 8.61
N SER A 25 -10.36 5.80 7.37
CA SER A 25 -11.33 4.83 6.86
C SER A 25 -10.81 3.39 6.99
N THR A 26 -11.63 2.50 7.56
CA THR A 26 -11.34 1.07 7.56
C THR A 26 -11.80 0.37 6.28
N ALA A 27 -12.78 0.93 5.57
CA ALA A 27 -13.25 0.42 4.28
C ALA A 27 -12.33 0.86 3.13
N CYS A 28 -11.90 2.12 3.14
CA CYS A 28 -11.15 2.76 2.06
C CYS A 28 -9.76 3.29 2.51
N PRO A 29 -8.90 2.49 3.18
CA PRO A 29 -7.64 2.98 3.73
C PRO A 29 -6.66 3.52 2.69
N ALA A 30 -6.68 3.01 1.44
CA ALA A 30 -5.83 3.54 0.36
C ALA A 30 -6.23 4.94 -0.11
N PHE A 31 -7.44 5.37 0.25
CA PHE A 31 -8.02 6.65 -0.16
C PHE A 31 -7.96 7.70 0.94
N ALA A 32 -7.15 7.49 2.00
CA ALA A 32 -7.12 8.32 3.20
C ALA A 32 -6.85 9.83 2.96
N GLN A 33 -6.26 10.20 1.82
CA GLN A 33 -5.98 11.58 1.44
C GLN A 33 -7.09 12.25 0.62
N TYR A 34 -8.16 11.51 0.30
CA TYR A 34 -9.26 11.97 -0.54
C TYR A 34 -10.54 12.19 0.25
N TYR A 35 -11.51 12.76 -0.45
CA TYR A 35 -12.79 13.15 0.08
C TYR A 35 -13.91 12.50 -0.73
N ALA A 36 -14.95 12.07 -0.02
CA ALA A 36 -16.19 11.59 -0.61
C ALA A 36 -17.28 12.66 -0.42
N GLY A 37 -18.01 12.98 -1.49
CA GLY A 37 -19.13 13.91 -1.44
C GLY A 37 -20.44 13.21 -0.99
N MET A 38 -21.25 13.87 -0.16
CA MET A 38 -22.51 13.29 0.37
C MET A 38 -23.77 14.13 0.09
N SER A 39 -23.75 15.09 -0.82
CA SER A 39 -24.91 15.96 -1.11
C SER A 39 -25.95 15.31 -1.99
N LYS A 40 -25.53 14.41 -2.89
CA LYS A 40 -26.38 13.69 -3.82
C LYS A 40 -26.17 12.19 -3.66
N PRO A 41 -27.25 11.40 -3.66
CA PRO A 41 -27.15 9.96 -3.61
C PRO A 41 -26.74 9.44 -5.00
N ALA A 42 -25.47 9.58 -5.39
CA ALA A 42 -24.92 8.76 -6.48
C ALA A 42 -24.97 7.26 -6.10
N PHE A 43 -24.95 7.00 -4.79
CA PHE A 43 -25.07 5.69 -4.19
C PHE A 43 -26.27 5.71 -3.23
N ASP A 44 -27.45 5.29 -3.70
CA ASP A 44 -28.68 5.25 -2.88
C ASP A 44 -28.51 4.43 -1.59
N TRP A 45 -27.63 3.43 -1.60
CA TRP A 45 -27.31 2.60 -0.43
C TRP A 45 -26.40 3.33 0.59
N LEU A 46 -25.64 4.32 0.14
CA LEU A 46 -24.81 5.20 0.97
C LEU A 46 -25.70 6.36 1.41
N GLN A 47 -26.75 6.03 2.19
CA GLN A 47 -27.63 6.98 2.88
C GLN A 47 -26.82 8.07 3.62
N PRO A 48 -27.38 9.24 3.99
CA PRO A 48 -26.59 10.34 4.52
C PRO A 48 -25.73 9.93 5.73
N VAL A 49 -24.43 9.80 5.49
CA VAL A 49 -23.40 9.50 6.49
C VAL A 49 -22.68 10.78 6.89
N TRP A 50 -22.40 10.92 8.18
CA TRP A 50 -21.91 12.18 8.77
C TRP A 50 -20.52 12.06 9.38
N ASN A 51 -19.95 10.85 9.37
CA ASN A 51 -18.63 10.57 9.91
C ASN A 51 -18.07 9.31 9.25
N ILE A 52 -16.77 9.11 9.43
CA ILE A 52 -16.04 8.05 8.76
C ILE A 52 -16.48 6.64 9.20
N THR A 53 -16.87 6.47 10.47
CA THR A 53 -17.36 5.17 10.97
C THR A 53 -18.69 4.78 10.32
N ALA A 54 -19.64 5.72 10.22
CA ALA A 54 -20.92 5.46 9.55
C ALA A 54 -20.73 5.19 8.05
N PHE A 55 -19.77 5.86 7.43
CA PHE A 55 -19.36 5.57 6.05
C PHE A 55 -18.80 4.15 5.93
N ASP A 56 -17.82 3.79 6.77
CA ASP A 56 -17.21 2.45 6.75
C ASP A 56 -18.26 1.35 6.97
N ASP A 57 -19.15 1.53 7.95
CA ASP A 57 -20.24 0.59 8.23
C ASP A 57 -21.18 0.43 7.02
N ALA A 58 -21.52 1.53 6.33
CA ALA A 58 -22.38 1.50 5.17
C ALA A 58 -21.71 0.79 3.98
N VAL A 59 -20.44 1.08 3.70
CA VAL A 59 -19.68 0.43 2.61
C VAL A 59 -19.49 -1.06 2.90
N HIS A 60 -19.07 -1.42 4.12
CA HIS A 60 -18.94 -2.83 4.54
C HIS A 60 -20.26 -3.59 4.43
N ASN A 61 -21.37 -2.99 4.86
CA ASN A 61 -22.68 -3.61 4.75
C ASN A 61 -23.07 -3.80 3.28
N TYR A 62 -22.89 -2.78 2.43
CA TYR A 62 -23.22 -2.85 1.02
C TYR A 62 -22.50 -4.00 0.31
N VAL A 63 -21.17 -4.11 0.44
CA VAL A 63 -20.38 -5.13 -0.27
C VAL A 63 -20.67 -6.56 0.20
N GLN A 64 -21.16 -6.73 1.43
CA GLN A 64 -21.54 -8.04 1.99
C GLN A 64 -23.00 -8.39 1.74
N THR A 65 -23.87 -7.42 1.51
CA THR A 65 -25.32 -7.65 1.42
C THR A 65 -25.91 -7.13 0.11
N THR A 66 -26.13 -5.83 -0.04
CA THR A 66 -26.89 -5.20 -1.12
C THR A 66 -26.22 -5.38 -2.48
N PHE A 67 -24.90 -5.43 -2.51
CA PHE A 67 -24.13 -5.70 -3.73
C PHE A 67 -24.60 -6.98 -4.45
N TRP A 68 -25.05 -8.00 -3.71
CA TRP A 68 -25.47 -9.27 -4.29
C TRP A 68 -26.92 -9.30 -4.79
N ASP A 69 -27.75 -8.30 -4.44
CA ASP A 69 -29.18 -8.30 -4.78
C ASP A 69 -29.43 -8.27 -6.29
N GLN A 70 -28.54 -7.61 -7.04
CA GLN A 70 -28.60 -7.55 -8.51
C GLN A 70 -28.45 -8.92 -9.20
N PHE A 71 -27.99 -9.96 -8.48
CA PHE A 71 -27.80 -11.32 -9.02
C PHE A 71 -28.89 -12.30 -8.61
N ASN A 72 -29.93 -11.85 -7.90
CA ASN A 72 -31.02 -12.69 -7.35
C ASN A 72 -30.49 -13.92 -6.58
N CYS A 73 -29.43 -13.73 -5.78
CA CYS A 73 -28.86 -14.81 -4.99
C CYS A 73 -29.73 -15.15 -3.79
N THR A 74 -30.29 -16.37 -3.77
CA THR A 74 -31.03 -16.86 -2.59
C THR A 74 -30.10 -17.03 -1.38
N THR A 75 -28.90 -17.56 -1.63
CA THR A 75 -27.79 -17.55 -0.66
C THR A 75 -26.72 -16.63 -1.22
N LYS A 76 -26.46 -15.51 -0.52
CA LYS A 76 -25.47 -14.51 -0.93
C LYS A 76 -24.06 -15.00 -0.58
N PRO A 77 -23.10 -14.96 -1.51
CA PRO A 77 -21.69 -15.13 -1.18
C PRO A 77 -21.25 -14.08 -0.15
N TYR A 78 -20.27 -14.41 0.68
CA TYR A 78 -19.82 -13.51 1.73
C TYR A 78 -19.15 -12.24 1.16
N TYR A 79 -18.20 -12.42 0.23
CA TYR A 79 -17.44 -11.31 -0.32
C TYR A 79 -16.72 -11.72 -1.63
N ALA A 80 -16.71 -10.82 -2.61
CA ALA A 80 -15.92 -10.95 -3.83
C ALA A 80 -14.64 -10.11 -3.73
N ARG A 81 -13.50 -10.71 -4.04
CA ARG A 81 -12.18 -10.06 -4.00
C ARG A 81 -12.19 -8.71 -4.71
N TYR A 82 -11.54 -7.73 -4.11
CA TYR A 82 -11.39 -6.36 -4.61
C TYR A 82 -12.67 -5.53 -4.76
N THR A 83 -13.81 -6.02 -4.26
CA THR A 83 -15.08 -5.27 -4.34
C THR A 83 -14.99 -3.97 -3.56
N MET A 84 -14.37 -3.98 -2.39
CA MET A 84 -14.17 -2.78 -1.58
C MET A 84 -13.32 -1.74 -2.32
N SER A 85 -12.20 -2.16 -2.90
CA SER A 85 -11.31 -1.29 -3.69
C SER A 85 -12.04 -0.62 -4.85
N VAL A 86 -12.84 -1.38 -5.60
CA VAL A 86 -13.63 -0.86 -6.72
C VAL A 86 -14.71 0.11 -6.23
N ILE A 87 -15.43 -0.21 -5.14
CA ILE A 87 -16.46 0.67 -4.60
C ILE A 87 -15.86 1.97 -4.05
N CYS A 88 -14.76 1.90 -3.29
CA CYS A 88 -14.05 3.06 -2.80
C CYS A 88 -13.57 3.97 -3.93
N GLN A 89 -13.02 3.37 -5.00
CA GLN A 89 -12.61 4.10 -6.19
C GLN A 89 -13.79 4.83 -6.84
N LEU A 90 -14.91 4.13 -7.05
CA LEU A 90 -16.12 4.72 -7.66
C LEU A 90 -16.68 5.87 -6.82
N ILE A 91 -16.66 5.74 -5.49
CA ILE A 91 -17.12 6.80 -4.58
C ILE A 91 -16.24 8.05 -4.73
N VAL A 92 -14.92 7.87 -4.70
CA VAL A 92 -13.96 8.99 -4.70
C VAL A 92 -13.88 9.69 -6.06
N ASN A 93 -14.15 8.97 -7.15
CA ASN A 93 -14.17 9.51 -8.52
C ASN A 93 -15.57 9.86 -9.04
N GLU A 94 -16.57 9.88 -8.17
CA GLU A 94 -17.91 10.33 -8.53
C GLU A 94 -17.85 11.79 -9.02
N ASN A 95 -18.43 12.05 -10.19
CA ASN A 95 -18.17 13.24 -11.02
C ASN A 95 -18.97 14.48 -10.62
N ASP A 96 -19.85 14.38 -9.62
CA ASP A 96 -20.69 15.49 -9.20
C ASP A 96 -20.21 16.05 -7.87
N ASP A 97 -20.18 15.24 -6.82
CA ASP A 97 -19.89 15.71 -5.46
C ASP A 97 -18.47 15.38 -5.04
N SER A 98 -18.01 14.15 -5.22
CA SER A 98 -16.66 13.76 -4.80
C SER A 98 -15.58 14.50 -5.61
N GLU A 99 -15.76 14.68 -6.92
CA GLU A 99 -14.84 15.48 -7.73
C GLU A 99 -14.75 16.93 -7.24
N LYS A 100 -15.87 17.57 -6.90
CA LYS A 100 -15.88 18.93 -6.33
C LYS A 100 -15.19 18.99 -4.98
N CYS A 101 -15.40 17.98 -4.12
CA CYS A 101 -14.74 17.88 -2.83
C CYS A 101 -13.23 17.75 -3.00
N ASN A 102 -12.77 16.84 -3.84
CA ASN A 102 -11.34 16.64 -4.09
C ASN A 102 -10.70 17.88 -4.74
N ALA A 103 -11.39 18.55 -5.67
CA ALA A 103 -10.95 19.81 -6.26
C ALA A 103 -10.82 20.94 -5.22
N MET A 104 -11.76 21.04 -4.26
CA MET A 104 -11.71 22.03 -3.18
C MET A 104 -10.43 21.91 -2.33
N TYR A 105 -9.98 20.68 -2.09
CA TYR A 105 -8.76 20.39 -1.34
C TYR A 105 -7.52 20.17 -2.21
N GLN A 106 -7.60 20.47 -3.52
CA GLN A 106 -6.49 20.38 -4.47
C GLN A 106 -5.86 18.98 -4.56
N VAL A 107 -6.67 17.93 -4.34
CA VAL A 107 -6.27 16.54 -4.49
C VAL A 107 -6.94 15.92 -5.71
N SER A 108 -6.24 15.02 -6.38
CA SER A 108 -6.77 14.27 -7.52
C SER A 108 -6.60 12.77 -7.26
N PRO A 109 -7.69 12.01 -7.14
CA PRO A 109 -7.63 10.57 -6.97
C PRO A 109 -7.03 9.88 -8.21
N PRO A 110 -6.08 8.94 -8.06
CA PRO A 110 -5.63 8.11 -9.18
C PRO A 110 -6.77 7.20 -9.61
N SER A 111 -6.68 6.64 -10.81
CA SER A 111 -7.53 5.55 -11.23
C SER A 111 -7.09 4.23 -10.61
N LEU A 112 -8.04 3.33 -10.38
CA LEU A 112 -7.75 1.93 -10.06
C LEU A 112 -7.23 1.22 -11.30
N CYS A 113 -6.34 0.24 -11.10
CA CYS A 113 -5.84 -0.55 -12.20
C CYS A 113 -6.97 -1.38 -12.84
N GLN A 114 -7.01 -1.40 -14.16
CA GLN A 114 -7.95 -2.24 -14.93
C GLN A 114 -7.87 -3.70 -14.53
N ASN A 115 -6.66 -4.20 -14.23
CA ASN A 115 -6.50 -5.56 -13.75
C ASN A 115 -7.24 -5.81 -12.42
N THR A 116 -7.24 -4.85 -11.48
CA THR A 116 -7.99 -4.96 -10.22
C THR A 116 -9.49 -5.04 -10.47
N CYS A 117 -10.02 -4.19 -11.35
CA CYS A 117 -11.43 -4.28 -11.75
C CYS A 117 -11.74 -5.65 -12.37
N ASN A 118 -10.92 -6.12 -13.31
CA ASN A 118 -11.09 -7.43 -13.94
C ASN A 118 -11.04 -8.58 -12.91
N GLN A 119 -10.13 -8.53 -11.94
CA GLN A 119 -10.02 -9.51 -10.85
C GLN A 119 -11.29 -9.54 -9.99
N GLN A 120 -11.89 -8.38 -9.71
CA GLN A 120 -13.19 -8.31 -9.04
C GLN A 120 -14.29 -8.97 -9.87
N VAL A 121 -14.38 -8.64 -11.16
CA VAL A 121 -15.39 -9.24 -12.05
C VAL A 121 -15.25 -10.76 -12.13
N GLN A 122 -14.03 -11.28 -12.19
CA GLN A 122 -13.80 -12.73 -12.16
C GLN A 122 -14.21 -13.37 -10.82
N ALA A 123 -13.95 -12.70 -9.69
CA ALA A 123 -14.38 -13.17 -8.38
C ALA A 123 -15.91 -13.22 -8.28
N VAL A 124 -16.60 -12.16 -8.72
CA VAL A 124 -18.07 -12.10 -8.78
C VAL A 124 -18.61 -13.22 -9.66
N LYS A 125 -18.10 -13.37 -10.89
CA LYS A 125 -18.51 -14.43 -11.81
C LYS A 125 -18.40 -15.82 -11.17
N THR A 126 -17.26 -16.11 -10.55
CA THR A 126 -17.00 -17.42 -9.92
C THR A 126 -17.96 -17.68 -8.77
N LEU A 127 -18.18 -16.69 -7.90
CA LEU A 127 -19.07 -16.82 -6.74
C LEU A 127 -20.53 -16.93 -7.15
N VAL A 128 -20.96 -16.18 -8.17
CA VAL A 128 -22.34 -16.29 -8.66
C VAL A 128 -22.58 -17.65 -9.33
N GLN A 129 -21.59 -18.22 -10.01
CA GLN A 129 -21.74 -19.53 -10.65
C GLN A 129 -21.66 -20.71 -9.66
N SER A 130 -20.89 -20.58 -8.57
CA SER A 130 -20.61 -21.69 -7.66
C SER A 130 -21.36 -21.65 -6.33
N GLN A 131 -21.61 -20.47 -5.77
CA GLN A 131 -22.15 -20.30 -4.42
C GLN A 131 -23.52 -19.63 -4.40
N CYS A 132 -23.83 -18.82 -5.41
CA CYS A 132 -25.14 -18.22 -5.54
C CYS A 132 -26.13 -19.24 -6.13
N GLN A 133 -27.12 -19.63 -5.32
CA GLN A 133 -28.30 -20.33 -5.82
C GLN A 133 -29.20 -19.31 -6.54
N SER A 134 -28.75 -18.88 -7.72
CA SER A 134 -29.50 -17.96 -8.57
C SER A 134 -30.65 -18.69 -9.26
N THR A 135 -31.81 -18.06 -9.28
CA THR A 135 -32.94 -18.46 -10.13
C THR A 135 -32.86 -17.81 -11.52
N MET A 136 -31.83 -17.00 -11.79
CA MET A 136 -31.69 -16.31 -13.07
C MET A 136 -31.28 -17.25 -14.21
N PRO A 137 -31.79 -17.01 -15.43
CA PRO A 137 -31.27 -17.66 -16.63
C PRO A 137 -29.79 -17.36 -16.85
N SER A 138 -29.04 -18.33 -17.39
CA SER A 138 -27.61 -18.19 -17.67
C SER A 138 -27.27 -17.03 -18.60
N THR A 139 -28.13 -16.74 -19.59
CA THR A 139 -27.96 -15.60 -20.51
C THR A 139 -28.07 -14.25 -19.81
N THR A 140 -29.01 -14.12 -18.88
CA THR A 140 -29.16 -12.91 -18.06
C THR A 140 -27.94 -12.69 -17.19
N LEU A 141 -27.44 -13.75 -16.55
CA LEU A 141 -26.20 -13.67 -15.76
C LEU A 141 -25.00 -13.25 -16.62
N SER A 142 -24.83 -13.84 -17.80
CA SER A 142 -23.75 -13.45 -18.73
C SER A 142 -23.83 -11.96 -19.08
N ASN A 143 -25.01 -11.42 -19.40
CA ASN A 143 -25.17 -9.99 -19.72
C ASN A 143 -24.77 -9.07 -18.55
N TYR A 144 -25.08 -9.47 -17.30
CA TYR A 144 -24.63 -8.73 -16.12
C TYR A 144 -23.11 -8.75 -15.99
N ILE A 145 -22.48 -9.92 -16.10
CA ILE A 145 -21.02 -10.05 -16.03
C ILE A 145 -20.34 -9.29 -17.19
N ASP A 146 -20.94 -9.29 -18.37
CA ASP A 146 -20.44 -8.54 -19.53
C ASP A 146 -20.52 -7.03 -19.26
N THR A 147 -21.58 -6.54 -18.64
CA THR A 147 -21.72 -5.12 -18.27
C THR A 147 -20.63 -4.70 -17.27
N TYR A 148 -20.37 -5.51 -16.25
CA TYR A 148 -19.26 -5.29 -15.31
C TYR A 148 -17.91 -5.30 -16.01
N SER A 149 -17.70 -6.27 -16.91
CA SER A 149 -16.47 -6.36 -17.71
C SER A 149 -16.29 -5.12 -18.59
N GLN A 150 -17.37 -4.60 -19.20
CA GLN A 150 -17.33 -3.39 -20.00
C GLN A 150 -17.03 -2.16 -19.14
N GLN A 151 -17.54 -2.08 -17.91
CA GLN A 151 -17.22 -0.99 -17.00
C GLN A 151 -15.71 -0.87 -16.76
N CYS A 152 -15.02 -1.99 -16.56
CA CYS A 152 -13.55 -2.01 -16.42
C CYS A 152 -12.80 -1.48 -17.66
N LEU A 153 -13.44 -1.44 -18.83
CA LEU A 153 -12.84 -0.93 -20.07
C LEU A 153 -13.12 0.56 -20.28
N VAL A 154 -14.33 1.01 -19.95
CA VAL A 154 -14.81 2.34 -20.35
C VAL A 154 -14.74 3.38 -19.24
N ASP A 155 -14.78 2.95 -17.97
CA ASP A 155 -14.80 3.87 -16.83
C ASP A 155 -13.38 4.38 -16.52
N PRO A 156 -13.11 5.70 -16.64
CA PRO A 156 -11.80 6.27 -16.35
C PRO A 156 -11.32 6.04 -14.92
N ALA A 157 -12.23 5.82 -13.96
CA ALA A 157 -11.87 5.52 -12.59
C ALA A 157 -11.31 4.09 -12.44
N LEU A 158 -11.61 3.19 -13.37
CA LEU A 158 -11.33 1.75 -13.26
C LEU A 158 -10.45 1.18 -14.37
N ASN A 159 -10.17 1.93 -15.45
CA ASN A 159 -9.56 1.39 -16.67
C ASN A 159 -8.07 1.72 -16.86
N ALA A 160 -7.38 2.24 -15.85
CA ALA A 160 -5.97 2.63 -16.00
C ALA A 160 -5.05 1.41 -16.12
N THR A 161 -4.08 1.51 -17.03
CA THR A 161 -3.10 0.43 -17.32
C THR A 161 -1.70 0.74 -16.80
N ALA A 162 -1.43 1.98 -16.39
CA ALA A 162 -0.17 2.43 -15.82
C ALA A 162 -0.43 3.48 -14.73
N SER A 163 0.47 3.60 -13.76
CA SER A 163 0.39 4.57 -12.64
C SER A 163 -0.96 4.56 -11.92
N CYS A 164 -1.48 3.37 -11.67
CA CYS A 164 -2.80 3.12 -11.12
C CYS A 164 -2.73 2.49 -9.73
N MET A 165 -3.79 2.64 -8.95
CA MET A 165 -3.89 2.01 -7.63
C MET A 165 -4.24 0.53 -7.77
N LEU A 166 -3.44 -0.36 -7.17
CA LEU A 166 -3.75 -1.79 -7.08
C LEU A 166 -4.76 -2.04 -5.96
N GLY A 167 -5.70 -2.96 -6.17
CA GLY A 167 -6.69 -3.31 -5.14
C GLY A 167 -6.09 -3.79 -3.81
N MET A 168 -4.95 -4.47 -3.86
CA MET A 168 -4.26 -4.91 -2.64
C MET A 168 -3.73 -3.76 -1.77
N VAL A 169 -3.64 -2.53 -2.29
CA VAL A 169 -3.29 -1.36 -1.47
C VAL A 169 -4.44 -0.99 -0.54
N ASN A 170 -5.68 -1.12 -1.01
CA ASN A 170 -6.88 -0.87 -0.20
C ASN A 170 -7.30 -2.11 0.61
N GLU A 171 -7.07 -3.30 0.08
CA GLU A 171 -7.37 -4.59 0.70
C GLU A 171 -6.08 -5.41 0.89
N PRO A 172 -5.19 -5.01 1.82
CA PRO A 172 -3.89 -5.66 2.00
C PRO A 172 -3.99 -7.06 2.59
N ASP A 173 -4.99 -7.31 3.44
CA ASP A 173 -5.19 -8.60 4.07
C ASP A 173 -5.63 -9.64 3.02
N TYR A 174 -4.78 -10.64 2.82
CA TYR A 174 -4.97 -11.72 1.85
C TYR A 174 -5.33 -11.19 0.45
N CYS A 175 -4.86 -10.00 0.07
CA CYS A 175 -5.18 -9.35 -1.21
C CYS A 175 -6.68 -9.29 -1.53
N GLY A 176 -7.52 -9.01 -0.54
CA GLY A 176 -8.98 -8.94 -0.70
C GLY A 176 -9.69 -10.30 -0.70
N PHE A 177 -9.00 -11.41 -0.43
CA PHE A 177 -9.68 -12.67 -0.15
C PHE A 177 -10.26 -12.66 1.28
N PRO A 178 -11.43 -13.31 1.51
CA PRO A 178 -12.06 -13.33 2.84
C PRO A 178 -11.20 -13.98 3.93
N SER A 179 -10.32 -14.91 3.53
CA SER A 179 -9.40 -15.60 4.41
C SER A 179 -8.10 -15.96 3.71
N GLN A 180 -7.07 -16.26 4.50
CA GLN A 180 -5.81 -16.81 4.02
C GLN A 180 -6.03 -18.08 3.18
N GLY A 181 -6.94 -18.95 3.63
CA GLY A 181 -7.25 -20.21 2.95
C GLY A 181 -7.85 -20.01 1.56
N ASP A 182 -8.74 -19.03 1.42
CA ASP A 182 -9.34 -18.68 0.13
C ASP A 182 -8.28 -18.15 -0.85
N GLY A 183 -7.42 -17.26 -0.37
CA GLY A 183 -6.31 -16.74 -1.16
C GLY A 183 -5.31 -17.82 -1.57
N CYS A 184 -5.00 -18.75 -0.68
CA CYS A 184 -4.12 -19.88 -1.01
C CYS A 184 -4.73 -20.85 -2.02
N THR A 185 -6.03 -21.12 -1.89
CA THR A 185 -6.76 -21.93 -2.88
C THR A 185 -6.70 -21.27 -4.25
N TYR A 186 -6.87 -19.95 -4.33
CA TYR A 186 -6.69 -19.20 -5.57
C TYR A 186 -5.26 -19.32 -6.11
N CYS A 187 -4.25 -19.12 -5.26
CA CYS A 187 -2.84 -19.12 -5.66
C CYS A 187 -2.30 -20.48 -6.12
N GLN A 188 -2.99 -21.57 -5.77
CA GLN A 188 -2.70 -22.91 -6.28
C GLN A 188 -3.34 -23.19 -7.65
N SER A 189 -4.21 -22.30 -8.13
CA SER A 189 -4.90 -22.45 -9.42
C SER A 189 -4.08 -21.84 -10.57
N SER A 190 -4.30 -22.34 -11.80
CA SER A 190 -3.71 -21.75 -12.99
C SER A 190 -4.15 -20.30 -13.27
N ALA A 191 -5.23 -19.84 -12.62
CA ALA A 191 -5.72 -18.47 -12.71
C ALA A 191 -4.88 -17.46 -11.91
N ALA A 192 -3.91 -17.93 -11.12
CA ALA A 192 -3.00 -17.12 -10.33
C ALA A 192 -1.69 -16.76 -11.03
N ASN A 193 -1.43 -17.30 -12.23
CA ASN A 193 -0.19 -17.06 -12.95
C ASN A 193 0.01 -15.55 -13.22
N GLY A 194 1.04 -14.96 -12.59
CA GLY A 194 1.36 -13.54 -12.73
C GLY A 194 0.57 -12.60 -11.82
N ASP A 195 -0.27 -13.10 -10.90
CA ASP A 195 -0.91 -12.26 -9.90
C ASP A 195 0.07 -11.97 -8.75
N LEU A 196 0.42 -10.69 -8.57
CA LEU A 196 1.30 -10.20 -7.50
C LEU A 196 0.83 -10.63 -6.11
N CYS A 197 -0.47 -10.88 -5.93
CA CYS A 197 -1.01 -11.37 -4.66
C CYS A 197 -0.36 -12.68 -4.20
N CYS A 198 -0.10 -13.61 -5.13
CA CYS A 198 0.37 -14.95 -4.77
C CYS A 198 1.82 -15.00 -4.31
N SER A 199 2.55 -13.90 -4.49
CA SER A 199 3.85 -13.70 -3.86
C SER A 199 3.77 -13.23 -2.39
N LYS A 200 2.60 -12.73 -1.97
CA LYS A 200 2.37 -12.12 -0.64
C LYS A 200 1.66 -13.04 0.34
N ILE A 201 0.79 -13.93 -0.16
CA ILE A 201 0.07 -14.84 0.72
C ILE A 201 0.98 -16.01 1.11
N ALA A 202 1.22 -16.17 2.41
CA ALA A 202 1.90 -17.35 2.95
C ALA A 202 0.95 -18.55 2.90
N CYS A 203 1.21 -19.52 2.02
CA CYS A 203 0.34 -20.69 1.81
C CYS A 203 0.88 -22.02 2.32
N ASP A 204 2.09 -21.99 2.88
CA ASP A 204 2.64 -23.12 3.60
C ASP A 204 2.00 -23.11 5.00
N GLY A 205 1.40 -24.23 5.40
CA GLY A 205 0.73 -24.39 6.70
C GLY A 205 1.67 -24.39 7.92
N GLY A 206 2.64 -23.48 7.95
CA GLY A 206 3.59 -23.28 9.04
C GLY A 206 3.45 -21.87 9.61
N ASP A 207 3.17 -21.83 10.91
CA ASP A 207 3.16 -20.67 11.80
C ASP A 207 2.00 -19.69 11.63
N HIS A 208 0.94 -19.96 12.38
CA HIS A 208 -0.02 -18.95 12.81
C HIS A 208 0.78 -17.77 13.41
N GLY A 209 0.81 -16.65 12.71
CA GLY A 209 1.09 -15.37 13.34
C GLY A 209 0.18 -15.27 14.57
N LEU A 210 0.79 -15.14 15.75
CA LEU A 210 0.07 -15.13 17.03
C LEU A 210 -1.05 -14.08 16.95
N SER A 211 -2.28 -14.47 17.28
CA SER A 211 -3.43 -13.55 17.33
C SER A 211 -3.05 -12.28 18.10
N LYS A 212 -3.60 -11.12 17.71
CA LYS A 212 -3.38 -9.85 18.44
C LYS A 212 -3.62 -10.00 19.95
N GLY A 213 -4.52 -10.90 20.36
CA GLY A 213 -4.74 -11.26 21.77
C GLY A 213 -3.64 -12.12 22.39
N ALA A 214 -3.04 -13.04 21.63
CA ALA A 214 -1.90 -13.85 22.08
C ALA A 214 -0.62 -13.00 22.23
N ILE A 215 -0.40 -12.04 21.32
CA ILE A 215 0.68 -11.06 21.42
C ILE A 215 0.51 -10.21 22.69
N ALA A 216 -0.71 -9.71 22.97
CA ALA A 216 -0.99 -8.95 24.18
C ALA A 216 -0.73 -9.77 25.46
N GLY A 217 -1.09 -11.06 25.48
CA GLY A 217 -0.82 -11.95 26.61
C GLY A 217 0.67 -12.18 26.87
N ILE A 218 1.46 -12.38 25.82
CA ILE A 218 2.91 -12.61 25.92
C ILE A 218 3.63 -11.37 26.45
N VAL A 219 3.25 -10.17 25.99
CA VAL A 219 3.84 -8.91 26.47
C VAL A 219 3.58 -8.72 27.96
N ILE A 220 2.35 -8.98 28.43
CA ILE A 220 2.01 -8.87 29.86
C ILE A 220 2.82 -9.86 30.69
N ALA A 221 2.97 -11.10 30.23
CA ALA A 221 3.74 -12.13 30.92
C ALA A 221 5.23 -11.75 31.06
N ILE A 222 5.83 -11.20 30.00
CA ILE A 222 7.23 -10.74 30.03
C ILE A 222 7.41 -9.58 31.01
N VAL A 223 6.50 -8.61 31.01
CA VAL A 223 6.57 -7.46 31.94
C VAL A 223 6.46 -7.93 33.39
N LEU A 224 5.52 -8.85 33.70
CA LEU A 224 5.40 -9.41 35.05
C LEU A 224 6.65 -10.20 35.46
N CYS A 225 7.23 -10.98 34.54
CA CYS A 225 8.46 -11.72 34.79
C CYS A 225 9.65 -10.78 35.09
N LEU A 226 9.81 -9.71 34.30
CA LEU A 226 10.84 -8.70 34.53
C LEU A 226 10.66 -7.97 35.87
N LEU A 227 9.43 -7.64 36.27
CA LEU A 227 9.15 -7.04 37.57
C LEU A 227 9.53 -7.98 38.73
N LEU A 228 9.23 -9.28 38.60
CA LEU A 228 9.62 -10.28 39.60
C LEU A 228 11.14 -10.47 39.67
N LEU A 229 11.83 -10.45 38.53
CA LEU A 229 13.30 -10.52 38.49
C LEU A 229 13.95 -9.30 39.14
N VAL A 230 13.43 -8.09 38.89
CA VAL A 230 13.92 -6.86 39.55
C VAL A 230 13.68 -6.93 41.06
N ALA A 231 12.50 -7.39 41.51
CA ALA A 231 12.20 -7.56 42.92
C ALA A 231 13.11 -8.60 43.59
N ALA A 232 13.38 -9.72 42.91
CA ALA A 232 14.30 -10.74 43.38
C ALA A 232 15.73 -10.18 43.50
N VAL A 233 16.24 -9.47 42.49
CA VAL A 233 17.55 -8.82 42.53
C VAL A 233 17.62 -7.82 43.68
N PHE A 234 16.57 -7.02 43.91
CA PHE A 234 16.51 -6.08 45.02
C PHE A 234 16.54 -6.80 46.37
N TYR A 235 15.81 -7.91 46.52
CA TYR A 235 15.81 -8.76 47.70
C TYR A 235 17.20 -9.38 47.97
N TYR A 236 17.84 -9.93 46.93
CA TYR A 236 19.20 -10.49 47.04
C TYR A 236 20.25 -9.43 47.36
N ARG A 237 20.17 -8.22 46.77
CA ARG A 237 21.07 -7.11 47.09
C ARG A 237 20.87 -6.60 48.52
N ARG A 238 19.63 -6.59 49.02
CA ARG A 238 19.32 -6.23 50.41
C ARG A 238 19.79 -7.29 51.41
N SER A 239 19.71 -8.57 51.05
CA SER A 239 20.23 -9.68 51.85
C SER A 239 21.77 -9.65 51.95
N LYS A 240 22.46 -9.23 50.88
CA LYS A 240 23.93 -9.19 50.84
C LYS A 240 24.55 -7.94 51.51
N SER A 241 23.78 -6.97 51.98
CA SER A 241 24.33 -5.77 52.65
C SER A 241 24.74 -6.00 54.12
N VAL A 242 24.76 -7.25 54.61
CA VAL A 242 25.10 -7.59 56.01
C VAL A 242 26.49 -8.24 56.14
N GLN A 243 27.23 -8.48 55.05
CA GLN A 243 28.58 -9.05 55.17
C GLN A 243 29.49 -8.71 53.99
N GLN A 244 30.36 -7.71 54.18
CA GLN A 244 31.81 -7.83 53.99
C GLN A 244 32.52 -6.48 54.11
N THR A 245 33.07 -6.26 55.30
CA THR A 245 34.27 -5.50 55.58
C THR A 245 35.48 -6.21 54.97
N HIS A 246 36.45 -5.44 54.48
CA HIS A 246 37.82 -5.83 54.10
C HIS A 246 38.01 -6.85 52.96
N TYR A 247 38.51 -6.39 51.81
CA TYR A 247 39.87 -6.73 51.31
C TYR A 247 40.23 -5.80 50.14
N GLN A 248 41.31 -5.05 50.31
CA GLN A 248 41.97 -4.23 49.29
C GLN A 248 42.84 -5.09 48.38
N SER A 249 42.90 -4.69 47.10
CA SER A 249 44.10 -4.55 46.23
C SER A 249 43.57 -4.33 44.81
N ALA A 250 43.68 -3.15 44.17
CA ALA A 250 44.88 -2.45 43.68
C ALA A 250 45.58 -3.19 42.53
N ASP A 251 45.26 -2.81 41.29
CA ASP A 251 46.19 -2.56 40.14
C ASP A 251 45.35 -1.97 38.97
N ASP A 252 45.29 -0.66 38.78
CA ASP A 252 46.07 0.18 37.82
C ASP A 252 46.01 -0.34 36.35
N ARG A 253 45.14 0.26 35.51
CA ARG A 253 45.46 1.24 34.42
C ARG A 253 46.03 0.53 33.18
N THR A 254 45.56 0.76 31.95
CA THR A 254 45.56 2.06 31.27
C THR A 254 44.84 1.92 29.92
N GLU A 255 44.12 2.98 29.53
CA GLU A 255 43.66 3.28 28.18
C GLU A 255 44.78 3.22 27.13
N THR A 256 44.48 2.87 25.89
CA THR A 256 45.14 3.48 24.72
C THR A 256 44.19 3.46 23.52
N ALA A 257 43.88 4.67 23.06
CA ALA A 257 43.28 4.98 21.77
C ALA A 257 44.35 5.03 20.66
N CYS A 258 43.95 4.81 19.40
CA CYS A 258 44.75 5.16 18.22
C CYS A 258 43.89 5.93 17.22
N VAL A 259 44.37 7.10 16.81
CA VAL A 259 43.88 7.99 15.74
C VAL A 259 44.92 8.00 14.62
N GLY A 260 44.48 8.18 13.36
CA GLY A 260 45.28 8.57 12.18
C GLY A 260 46.00 7.42 11.48
N GLU A 261 46.12 7.31 10.15
CA GLU A 261 46.35 8.37 9.15
C GLU A 261 46.09 7.83 7.72
N LYS A 262 45.85 8.76 6.78
CA LYS A 262 45.79 8.56 5.32
C LYS A 262 47.17 8.22 4.74
N LEU A 263 47.26 7.41 3.68
CA LEU A 263 47.99 7.83 2.45
C LEU A 263 47.67 6.97 1.22
N SER A 264 47.57 7.68 0.10
CA SER A 264 47.43 7.30 -1.30
C SER A 264 48.56 6.41 -1.83
N THR A 265 48.27 5.45 -2.72
CA THR A 265 49.07 5.23 -3.94
C THR A 265 48.28 4.44 -5.00
N ALA A 266 48.13 5.01 -6.19
CA ALA A 266 47.78 4.31 -7.43
C ALA A 266 49.04 3.72 -8.09
N PRO A 267 48.89 2.78 -9.04
CA PRO A 267 49.26 3.18 -10.40
C PRO A 267 48.30 2.67 -11.48
N SER A 268 48.19 3.49 -12.51
CA SER A 268 47.66 3.24 -13.84
C SER A 268 48.64 2.45 -14.70
N PHE A 269 48.16 1.54 -15.56
CA PHE A 269 48.83 1.20 -16.82
C PHE A 269 47.84 0.65 -17.88
N LEU A 270 48.19 0.89 -19.13
CA LEU A 270 47.38 1.00 -20.35
C LEU A 270 47.09 -0.31 -21.10
N SER A 271 45.85 -0.43 -21.59
CA SER A 271 45.33 -0.67 -22.96
C SER A 271 46.04 -1.56 -24.02
N ARG A 272 45.18 -2.29 -24.77
CA ARG A 272 45.26 -2.81 -26.18
C ARG A 272 46.09 -4.08 -26.45
N THR A 273 45.75 -5.03 -27.35
CA THR A 273 44.82 -5.11 -28.52
C THR A 273 44.63 -6.58 -28.97
N ASP A 274 43.51 -6.85 -29.67
CA ASP A 274 43.23 -7.80 -30.78
C ASP A 274 43.63 -9.30 -30.74
N TYR A 275 42.64 -10.17 -31.05
CA TYR A 275 42.80 -11.21 -32.09
C TYR A 275 41.46 -11.76 -32.63
N GLN A 276 41.52 -12.21 -33.89
CA GLN A 276 40.49 -12.34 -34.93
C GLN A 276 39.57 -13.59 -34.90
N THR A 277 38.33 -13.35 -35.38
CA THR A 277 37.36 -14.13 -36.19
C THR A 277 37.52 -15.64 -36.46
N HIS A 278 36.39 -16.37 -36.37
CA HIS A 278 35.96 -17.33 -37.42
C HIS A 278 34.43 -17.58 -37.41
N ASP A 279 33.84 -17.50 -38.61
CA ASP A 279 32.43 -17.72 -38.97
C ASP A 279 31.99 -19.19 -38.91
N THR A 280 30.70 -19.45 -38.63
CA THR A 280 29.89 -20.50 -39.30
C THR A 280 28.39 -20.14 -39.27
N ILE A 281 27.75 -20.35 -40.42
CA ILE A 281 26.40 -19.94 -40.85
C ILE A 281 25.32 -20.96 -40.42
N THR A 282 24.16 -20.54 -39.87
CA THR A 282 22.76 -20.77 -40.37
C THR A 282 21.69 -20.26 -39.37
N PRO A 283 20.43 -20.02 -39.81
CA PRO A 283 19.62 -18.89 -39.35
C PRO A 283 18.43 -19.29 -38.46
N ALA A 284 17.92 -18.29 -37.73
CA ALA A 284 16.54 -18.06 -37.30
C ALA A 284 16.44 -17.67 -35.81
N ALA A 285 16.21 -16.39 -35.58
CA ALA A 285 15.13 -15.86 -34.75
C ALA A 285 15.51 -14.45 -34.28
N LEU A 286 14.67 -13.48 -34.66
CA LEU A 286 14.66 -12.13 -34.11
C LEU A 286 14.63 -12.19 -32.58
N ARG A 287 15.67 -11.66 -31.93
CA ARG A 287 15.63 -11.29 -30.50
C ARG A 287 16.29 -9.93 -30.31
N ASP A 288 15.42 -8.98 -29.98
CA ASP A 288 15.46 -8.24 -28.72
C ASP A 288 16.72 -7.41 -28.45
N THR A 289 16.70 -6.17 -28.95
CA THR A 289 17.69 -5.12 -28.64
C THR A 289 17.07 -3.93 -27.91
N ASP A 290 15.78 -3.97 -27.56
CA ASP A 290 15.07 -2.86 -26.89
C ASP A 290 14.96 -3.06 -25.36
N SER A 291 15.00 -4.30 -24.89
CA SER A 291 14.81 -4.62 -23.46
C SER A 291 15.96 -4.21 -22.55
N VAL A 292 17.20 -4.21 -23.06
CA VAL A 292 18.39 -3.89 -22.24
C VAL A 292 18.50 -2.38 -21.97
N GLY A 293 18.09 -1.54 -22.93
CA GLY A 293 18.10 -0.09 -22.78
C GLY A 293 17.04 0.41 -21.79
N LEU A 294 15.84 -0.18 -21.83
CA LEU A 294 14.74 0.16 -20.93
C LEU A 294 15.06 -0.23 -19.48
N ILE A 295 15.62 -1.42 -19.25
CA ILE A 295 16.01 -1.90 -17.92
C ILE A 295 17.09 -0.99 -17.30
N SER A 296 18.08 -0.55 -18.09
CA SER A 296 19.11 0.39 -17.59
C SER A 296 18.56 1.77 -17.24
N LYS A 297 17.41 2.14 -17.83
CA LYS A 297 16.75 3.43 -17.58
C LYS A 297 15.86 3.35 -16.34
N LEU A 298 15.14 2.23 -16.14
CA LEU A 298 14.39 1.95 -14.92
C LEU A 298 15.29 1.75 -13.69
N GLU A 299 16.45 1.11 -13.85
CA GLU A 299 17.44 0.95 -12.75
C GLU A 299 17.94 2.29 -12.18
N ASN A 300 17.92 3.36 -12.98
CA ASN A 300 18.33 4.70 -12.55
C ASN A 300 17.19 5.54 -11.96
N GLU A 301 15.94 5.08 -12.02
CA GLU A 301 14.78 5.79 -11.49
C GLU A 301 14.40 5.29 -10.08
N PHE A 302 14.52 4.00 -9.80
CA PHE A 302 14.21 3.45 -8.48
C PHE A 302 15.44 3.35 -7.59
N HIS A 303 15.28 3.71 -6.34
CA HIS A 303 16.35 3.70 -5.35
C HIS A 303 15.89 3.03 -4.06
N THR A 304 16.78 2.27 -3.42
CA THR A 304 16.57 1.74 -2.08
C THR A 304 17.23 2.65 -1.05
N VAL A 305 16.51 2.99 0.02
CA VAL A 305 17.04 3.78 1.14
C VAL A 305 18.02 2.94 1.96
N ILE A 306 19.28 3.35 2.03
CA ILE A 306 20.32 2.70 2.82
C ILE A 306 20.63 3.45 4.13
N HIS A 307 20.31 4.75 4.19
CA HIS A 307 20.43 5.58 5.38
C HIS A 307 19.11 6.29 5.70
N GLN A 308 18.69 6.19 6.96
CA GLN A 308 17.53 6.92 7.46
C GLN A 308 17.81 8.43 7.47
N TYR A 309 16.83 9.21 7.02
CA TYR A 309 16.91 10.67 6.96
C TYR A 309 15.67 11.29 7.59
N TYR A 310 15.89 12.26 8.48
CA TYR A 310 14.82 13.02 9.11
C TYR A 310 14.76 14.42 8.48
N PRO A 311 13.61 14.82 7.92
CA PRO A 311 13.49 16.07 7.20
C PRO A 311 13.67 17.27 8.13
N SER A 312 14.50 18.21 7.71
CA SER A 312 14.74 19.49 8.41
C SER A 312 13.80 20.59 7.92
N GLN A 313 13.29 20.45 6.70
CA GLN A 313 12.40 21.40 6.03
C GLN A 313 11.10 20.70 5.58
N PRO A 314 9.97 21.41 5.44
CA PRO A 314 8.68 20.81 5.14
C PRO A 314 8.54 20.24 3.71
N ASP A 315 9.43 20.63 2.80
CA ASP A 315 9.52 20.10 1.43
C ASP A 315 10.44 18.87 1.32
N GLU A 316 11.09 18.47 2.42
CA GLU A 316 11.97 17.29 2.46
C GLU A 316 11.20 16.00 2.78
N LEU A 317 11.68 14.90 2.20
CA LEU A 317 11.09 13.58 2.30
C LEU A 317 11.72 12.79 3.46
N SER A 318 10.87 12.23 4.34
CA SER A 318 11.32 11.31 5.38
C SER A 318 11.73 9.96 4.78
N LEU A 319 12.95 9.50 5.08
CA LEU A 319 13.48 8.24 4.56
C LEU A 319 13.63 7.22 5.68
N LYS A 320 13.02 6.04 5.53
CA LYS A 320 13.28 4.89 6.40
C LYS A 320 14.08 3.84 5.65
N LYS A 321 15.04 3.22 6.33
CA LYS A 321 15.92 2.20 5.73
C LYS A 321 15.08 1.08 5.09
N ASN A 322 15.45 0.69 3.87
CA ASN A 322 14.79 -0.27 2.98
C ASN A 322 13.49 0.22 2.31
N ASP A 323 13.06 1.46 2.52
CA ASP A 323 12.02 2.06 1.68
C ASP A 323 12.53 2.20 0.24
N ILE A 324 11.59 2.25 -0.70
CA ILE A 324 11.89 2.45 -2.11
C ILE A 324 11.45 3.85 -2.54
N ILE A 325 12.36 4.56 -3.20
CA ILE A 325 12.14 5.90 -3.72
C ILE A 325 12.15 5.84 -5.23
N VAL A 326 11.10 6.36 -5.85
CA VAL A 326 11.12 6.66 -7.29
C VAL A 326 11.64 8.09 -7.43
N SER A 327 12.88 8.20 -7.90
CA SER A 327 13.52 9.48 -8.20
C SER A 327 12.94 10.04 -9.48
N THR A 328 12.34 11.23 -9.40
CA THR A 328 11.83 11.96 -10.56
C THR A 328 12.92 12.82 -11.17
N VAL A 329 13.76 13.44 -10.34
CA VAL A 329 14.87 14.30 -10.76
C VAL A 329 16.02 14.17 -9.74
N ALA A 330 17.25 14.05 -10.23
CA ALA A 330 18.47 14.20 -9.43
C ALA A 330 19.19 15.50 -9.84
N PHE A 331 19.64 16.27 -8.86
CA PHE A 331 20.40 17.51 -9.03
C PHE A 331 21.89 17.26 -8.78
N ASP A 332 22.74 18.15 -9.29
CA ASP A 332 24.20 18.07 -9.18
C ASP A 332 24.76 18.50 -7.81
N ASP A 333 23.90 19.05 -6.95
CA ASP A 333 24.21 19.47 -5.57
C ASP A 333 24.09 18.34 -4.53
N GLY A 334 23.75 17.12 -4.97
CA GLY A 334 23.61 15.95 -4.11
C GLY A 334 22.19 15.70 -3.60
N TRP A 335 21.20 16.45 -4.07
CA TRP A 335 19.79 16.25 -3.77
C TRP A 335 19.02 15.63 -4.94
N GLY A 336 17.92 14.94 -4.62
CA GLY A 336 16.94 14.46 -5.57
C GLY A 336 15.53 14.82 -5.13
N VAL A 337 14.58 14.78 -6.06
CA VAL A 337 13.14 14.88 -5.77
C VAL A 337 12.49 13.60 -6.24
N GLY A 338 11.68 13.01 -5.36
CA GLY A 338 11.05 11.73 -5.64
C GLY A 338 9.87 11.45 -4.74
N VAL A 339 9.34 10.24 -4.91
CA VAL A 339 8.21 9.73 -4.13
C VAL A 339 8.68 8.50 -3.38
N ASN A 340 8.52 8.49 -2.06
CA ASN A 340 8.67 7.28 -1.26
C ASN A 340 7.42 6.43 -1.50
N ILE A 341 7.56 5.32 -2.22
CA ILE A 341 6.41 4.48 -2.60
C ILE A 341 5.88 3.64 -1.44
N THR A 342 6.66 3.49 -0.36
CA THR A 342 6.23 2.85 0.87
C THR A 342 5.27 3.75 1.67
N THR A 343 5.47 5.07 1.63
CA THR A 343 4.65 6.04 2.39
C THR A 343 3.73 6.90 1.52
N GLY A 344 3.92 6.89 0.20
CA GLY A 344 3.24 7.77 -0.76
C GLY A 344 3.70 9.23 -0.73
N GLN A 345 4.64 9.58 0.16
CA GLN A 345 5.08 10.96 0.35
C GLN A 345 6.02 11.41 -0.77
N LYS A 346 5.84 12.66 -1.23
CA LYS A 346 6.73 13.32 -2.19
C LYS A 346 7.55 14.40 -1.49
N GLY A 347 8.82 14.51 -1.84
CA GLY A 347 9.67 15.57 -1.34
C GLY A 347 11.10 15.49 -1.87
N ALA A 348 11.93 16.44 -1.44
CA ALA A 348 13.36 16.45 -1.69
C ALA A 348 14.08 15.50 -0.73
N PHE A 349 15.09 14.78 -1.21
CA PHE A 349 15.87 13.86 -0.39
C PHE A 349 17.36 13.88 -0.78
N PRO A 350 18.28 13.63 0.16
CA PRO A 350 19.71 13.58 -0.15
C PRO A 350 20.06 12.27 -0.87
N LEU A 351 20.71 12.37 -2.04
CA LEU A 351 21.06 11.20 -2.87
C LEU A 351 22.02 10.24 -2.16
N ILE A 352 22.84 10.73 -1.21
CA ILE A 352 23.75 9.89 -0.41
C ILE A 352 23.01 8.87 0.47
N CYS A 353 21.73 9.10 0.77
CA CYS A 353 20.94 8.20 1.60
C CYS A 353 20.37 7.01 0.84
N VAL A 354 20.54 6.97 -0.48
CA VAL A 354 19.93 5.96 -1.35
C VAL A 354 20.95 5.33 -2.29
N THR A 355 20.62 4.16 -2.84
CA THR A 355 21.37 3.47 -3.89
C THR A 355 20.40 3.02 -4.97
N PRO A 356 20.80 2.87 -6.24
CA PRO A 356 19.95 2.23 -7.26
C PRO A 356 19.35 0.93 -6.74
N ALA A 357 18.06 0.72 -6.96
CA ALA A 357 17.36 -0.49 -6.56
C ALA A 357 17.96 -1.70 -7.29
N SER A 358 18.15 -2.82 -6.60
CA SER A 358 18.60 -4.04 -7.25
C SER A 358 17.54 -4.56 -8.22
N ARG A 359 17.94 -5.35 -9.21
CA ARG A 359 16.99 -6.03 -10.13
C ARG A 359 15.93 -6.83 -9.37
N GLU A 360 16.35 -7.52 -8.32
CA GLU A 360 15.45 -8.25 -7.42
C GLU A 360 14.44 -7.36 -6.71
N VAL A 361 14.64 -6.05 -6.60
CA VAL A 361 13.68 -5.09 -6.05
C VAL A 361 12.84 -4.47 -7.16
N LEU A 362 13.44 -4.17 -8.30
CA LEU A 362 12.77 -3.66 -9.51
C LEU A 362 11.77 -4.67 -10.07
N ASP A 363 12.03 -5.97 -9.98
CA ASP A 363 11.11 -7.01 -10.44
C ASP A 363 9.77 -7.04 -9.64
N TRP A 364 9.66 -6.26 -8.54
CA TRP A 364 8.44 -6.11 -7.74
C TRP A 364 7.63 -4.84 -8.01
N TYR A 365 8.12 -3.93 -8.86
CA TYR A 365 7.52 -2.63 -9.16
C TYR A 365 7.40 -2.40 -10.66
#